data_AF-A0A6L8G9D4-F1
#
_entry.id   AF-A0A6L8G9D4-F1
#
_cell.length_a   1.000
_cell.length_b   1.000
_cell.length_c   1.000
_cell.angle_alpha   90.00
_cell.angle_beta   90.00
_cell.angle_gamma   90.00
#
_symmetry.space_group_name_H-M   'P 1'
#
loop_
_entity.id
_entity.type
_entity.pdbx_description
1 polymer ?
#
loop_
_entity_poly.entity_id
_entity_poly.type
_entity_poly.pdbx_seq_one_letter_code
_entity_poly.pdbx_strand_id
1 'polypeptide(L)'
;MAEVARLAGTEGTLGNCHASGTEIIERLGEEHLRTGWPICYTSVDSVFQIAAHEDRFGLERLLNLCEAMATLLHELRVGRVIARPFVGSAGAFERTRNRRDFAIPPPEPTLCDWVAKAGGRVHAIGKIGDIFTMQGIHDVARGTDAELMEHLVRLAGEAEDGSLTFANFVEFDSVYGHRRDVPGYARALEWFDAQLPRVLERLGKGDLILFAADHGNDPTWRGTDHTRERVPVMGRGTGPRAIGHVGFADLAVSVAAHLGVPARGPGRNFL
;
A
#
# COMPACT_ATOMS: atom_id res chain seq x y z
N MET A 1 -23.81 -6.49 4.39
CA MET A 1 -24.70 -5.32 4.14
C MET A 1 -25.68 -5.04 5.27
N ALA A 2 -26.49 -6.01 5.73
CA ALA A 2 -27.38 -5.79 6.87
C ALA A 2 -26.65 -5.25 8.12
N GLU A 3 -25.47 -5.78 8.40
CA GLU A 3 -24.64 -5.31 9.51
C GLU A 3 -24.15 -3.86 9.35
N VAL A 4 -23.84 -3.45 8.12
CA VAL A 4 -23.46 -2.06 7.81
C VAL A 4 -24.63 -1.13 8.11
N ALA A 5 -25.85 -1.47 7.65
CA ALA A 5 -27.05 -0.67 7.93
C ALA A 5 -27.32 -0.58 9.44
N ARG A 6 -27.19 -1.69 10.16
CA ARG A 6 -27.36 -1.75 11.62
C ARG A 6 -26.37 -0.84 12.35
N LEU A 7 -25.07 -0.95 12.05
CA LEU A 7 -24.02 -0.12 12.66
C LEU A 7 -24.12 1.34 12.24
N ALA A 8 -24.54 1.61 11.01
CA ALA A 8 -24.78 2.96 10.52
C ALA A 8 -25.99 3.60 11.20
N GLY A 9 -26.93 2.82 11.75
CA GLY A 9 -28.22 3.34 12.21
C GLY A 9 -29.09 3.79 11.04
N THR A 10 -29.09 3.03 9.95
CA THR A 10 -29.88 3.31 8.74
C THR A 10 -30.78 2.12 8.40
N GLU A 11 -31.86 2.37 7.65
CA GLU A 11 -32.78 1.31 7.21
C GLU A 11 -32.18 0.42 6.11
N GLY A 12 -31.14 0.89 5.42
CA GLY A 12 -30.47 0.15 4.37
C GLY A 12 -29.09 0.72 4.01
N THR A 13 -28.57 0.25 2.89
CA THR A 13 -27.30 0.67 2.28
C THR A 13 -27.46 0.79 0.77
N LEU A 14 -26.64 1.61 0.13
CA LEU A 14 -26.61 1.77 -1.33
C LEU A 14 -25.39 1.06 -1.94
N GLY A 15 -25.49 0.69 -3.22
CA GLY A 15 -24.38 0.10 -3.98
C GLY A 15 -24.25 -1.42 -3.80
N ASN A 16 -23.20 -1.84 -3.09
CA ASN A 16 -22.70 -3.23 -3.00
C ASN A 16 -22.24 -3.80 -4.36
N CYS A 17 -21.35 -3.07 -5.04
CA CYS A 17 -20.83 -3.44 -6.35
C CYS A 17 -19.36 -3.03 -6.51
N HIS A 18 -18.74 -3.47 -7.61
CA HIS A 18 -17.47 -2.94 -8.09
C HIS A 18 -17.72 -1.61 -8.79
N ALA A 19 -16.98 -0.56 -8.44
CA ALA A 19 -17.12 0.76 -9.07
C ALA A 19 -15.90 1.65 -8.82
N SER A 20 -15.71 2.65 -9.70
CA SER A 20 -14.82 3.78 -9.39
C SER A 20 -15.43 4.66 -8.30
N GLY A 21 -14.58 5.22 -7.44
CA GLY A 21 -15.03 6.13 -6.37
C GLY A 21 -15.67 7.42 -6.87
N THR A 22 -15.34 7.89 -8.08
CA THR A 22 -16.00 9.06 -8.70
C THR A 22 -17.33 8.69 -9.34
N GLU A 23 -17.37 7.56 -10.06
CA GLU A 23 -18.59 7.03 -10.68
C GLU A 23 -19.67 6.72 -9.63
N ILE A 24 -19.30 6.09 -8.52
CA ILE A 24 -20.28 5.61 -7.53
C ILE A 24 -20.96 6.76 -6.78
N ILE A 25 -20.23 7.84 -6.48
CA ILE A 25 -20.81 9.02 -5.81
C ILE A 25 -21.65 9.85 -6.79
N GLU A 26 -21.27 9.90 -8.06
CA GLU A 26 -22.10 10.54 -9.09
C GLU A 26 -23.42 9.78 -9.27
N ARG A 27 -23.34 8.44 -9.35
CA ARG A 27 -24.50 7.57 -9.55
C ARG A 27 -25.45 7.51 -8.35
N LEU A 28 -24.93 7.51 -7.12
CA LEU A 28 -25.71 7.21 -5.91
C LEU A 28 -25.73 8.35 -4.88
N GLY A 29 -25.04 9.46 -5.12
CA GLY A 29 -24.92 10.57 -4.19
C GLY A 29 -26.24 11.27 -3.90
N GLU A 30 -27.08 11.48 -4.92
CA GLU A 30 -28.41 12.07 -4.73
C GLU A 30 -29.32 11.18 -3.86
N GLU A 31 -29.31 9.86 -4.11
CA GLU A 31 -30.06 8.90 -3.31
C GLU A 31 -29.53 8.83 -1.86
N HIS A 32 -28.22 8.93 -1.68
CA HIS A 32 -27.59 9.04 -0.36
C HIS A 32 -28.05 10.31 0.38
N LEU A 33 -28.12 11.47 -0.30
CA LEU A 33 -28.61 12.71 0.31
C LEU A 33 -30.08 12.57 0.75
N ARG A 34 -30.91 11.90 -0.05
CA ARG A 34 -32.33 11.65 0.26
C ARG A 34 -32.52 10.71 1.44
N THR A 35 -31.86 9.56 1.42
CA THR A 35 -32.09 8.46 2.40
C THR A 35 -31.19 8.54 3.63
N GLY A 36 -30.01 9.16 3.51
CA GLY A 36 -28.94 9.08 4.51
C GLY A 36 -28.23 7.72 4.57
N TRP A 37 -28.49 6.78 3.64
CA TRP A 37 -27.90 5.44 3.66
C TRP A 37 -26.48 5.46 3.10
N PRO A 38 -25.48 4.84 3.77
CA PRO A 38 -24.10 4.84 3.28
C PRO A 38 -23.97 4.09 1.95
N ILE A 39 -23.09 4.56 1.07
CA ILE A 39 -22.80 3.96 -0.22
C ILE A 39 -21.63 2.99 -0.05
N CYS A 40 -21.85 1.71 -0.27
CA CYS A 40 -20.83 0.67 -0.10
C CYS A 40 -20.37 0.13 -1.46
N TYR A 41 -19.08 -0.04 -1.66
CA TYR A 41 -18.52 -0.55 -2.92
C TYR A 41 -17.12 -1.15 -2.72
N THR A 42 -16.62 -1.84 -3.74
CA THR A 42 -15.28 -2.43 -3.77
C THR A 42 -14.54 -2.09 -5.06
N SER A 43 -13.25 -2.42 -5.13
CA SER A 43 -12.40 -2.30 -6.32
C SER A 43 -11.80 -3.66 -6.68
N VAL A 44 -10.74 -3.66 -7.50
CA VAL A 44 -10.00 -4.90 -7.83
C VAL A 44 -9.26 -5.47 -6.62
N ASP A 45 -8.80 -4.59 -5.72
CA ASP A 45 -8.15 -4.98 -4.47
C ASP A 45 -9.14 -5.53 -3.44
N SER A 46 -8.63 -6.27 -2.45
CA SER A 46 -9.37 -6.74 -1.28
C SER A 46 -9.70 -5.59 -0.32
N VAL A 47 -10.63 -4.72 -0.73
CA VAL A 47 -11.05 -3.53 0.02
C VAL A 47 -12.57 -3.40 0.10
N PHE A 48 -13.05 -2.84 1.20
CA PHE A 48 -14.43 -2.43 1.38
C PHE A 48 -14.49 -0.91 1.59
N GLN A 49 -15.15 -0.19 0.70
CA GLN A 49 -15.20 1.27 0.72
C GLN A 49 -16.60 1.74 1.11
N ILE A 50 -16.66 2.72 2.02
CA ILE A 50 -17.91 3.34 2.46
C ILE A 50 -17.83 4.83 2.14
N ALA A 51 -18.66 5.28 1.21
CA ALA A 51 -18.82 6.69 0.89
C ALA A 51 -20.07 7.28 1.56
N ALA A 52 -19.91 8.47 2.14
CA ALA A 52 -21.00 9.21 2.74
C ALA A 52 -20.72 10.72 2.67
N HIS A 53 -21.78 11.50 2.49
CA HIS A 53 -21.69 12.96 2.40
C HIS A 53 -21.48 13.55 3.80
N GLU A 54 -20.50 14.42 3.95
CA GLU A 54 -20.08 14.91 5.28
C GLU A 54 -21.22 15.62 6.03
N ASP A 55 -21.97 16.51 5.37
CA ASP A 55 -23.08 17.24 6.01
C ASP A 55 -24.31 16.37 6.31
N ARG A 56 -24.56 15.33 5.50
CA ARG A 56 -25.76 14.49 5.63
C ARG A 56 -25.56 13.36 6.62
N PHE A 57 -24.40 12.72 6.56
CA PHE A 57 -24.11 11.52 7.34
C PHE A 57 -23.25 11.80 8.56
N GLY A 58 -22.35 12.78 8.46
CA GLY A 58 -21.36 13.12 9.48
C GLY A 58 -20.05 12.36 9.30
N LEU A 59 -18.92 13.08 9.30
CA LEU A 59 -17.58 12.49 9.17
C LEU A 59 -17.27 11.52 10.33
N GLU A 60 -17.47 11.94 11.58
CA GLU A 60 -17.18 11.06 12.74
C GLU A 60 -18.01 9.77 12.70
N ARG A 61 -19.30 9.87 12.31
CA ARG A 61 -20.16 8.70 12.16
C ARG A 61 -19.66 7.77 11.06
N LEU A 62 -19.17 8.30 9.94
CA LEU A 62 -18.54 7.50 8.88
C LEU A 62 -17.28 6.79 9.38
N LEU A 63 -16.42 7.48 10.14
CA LEU A 63 -15.19 6.91 10.68
C LEU A 63 -15.48 5.78 11.67
N ASN A 64 -16.40 6.01 12.61
CA ASN A 64 -16.81 4.99 13.59
C ASN A 64 -17.43 3.76 12.91
N LEU A 65 -18.24 3.97 11.85
CA LEU A 65 -18.78 2.87 11.05
C LEU A 65 -17.68 2.06 10.38
N CYS A 66 -16.70 2.74 9.76
CA CYS A 66 -15.60 2.07 9.08
C CYS A 66 -14.72 1.29 10.07
N GLU A 67 -14.45 1.82 11.26
CA GLU A 67 -13.69 1.15 12.30
C GLU A 67 -14.39 -0.12 12.80
N ALA A 68 -15.69 -0.02 13.12
CA ALA A 68 -16.49 -1.19 13.52
C ALA A 68 -16.54 -2.26 12.42
N MET A 69 -16.71 -1.85 11.16
CA MET A 69 -16.69 -2.76 10.02
C MET A 69 -15.31 -3.38 9.79
N ALA A 70 -14.21 -2.65 10.06
CA ALA A 70 -12.86 -3.16 9.91
C ALA A 70 -12.63 -4.39 10.80
N THR A 71 -13.01 -4.32 12.07
CA THR A 71 -12.91 -5.46 13.00
C THR A 71 -13.57 -6.71 12.43
N LEU A 72 -14.81 -6.60 11.95
CA LEU A 72 -15.57 -7.73 11.39
C LEU A 72 -14.99 -8.24 10.07
N LEU A 73 -14.59 -7.34 9.19
CA LEU A 73 -14.13 -7.69 7.84
C LEU A 73 -12.68 -8.21 7.82
N HIS A 74 -11.85 -7.80 8.79
CA HIS A 74 -10.50 -8.33 8.96
C HIS A 74 -10.52 -9.81 9.38
N GLU A 75 -11.51 -10.25 10.18
CA GLU A 75 -11.74 -11.68 10.46
C GLU A 75 -12.04 -12.48 9.18
N LEU A 76 -12.65 -11.83 8.18
CA LEU A 76 -12.92 -12.40 6.86
C LEU A 76 -11.77 -12.18 5.86
N ARG A 77 -10.63 -11.65 6.31
CA ARG A 77 -9.43 -11.37 5.49
C ARG A 77 -9.65 -10.31 4.40
N VAL A 78 -10.59 -9.39 4.59
CA VAL A 78 -10.63 -8.16 3.78
C VAL A 78 -9.47 -7.27 4.22
N GLY A 79 -8.60 -6.89 3.29
CA GLY A 79 -7.34 -6.22 3.63
C GLY A 79 -7.52 -4.82 4.21
N ARG A 80 -8.57 -4.10 3.79
CA ARG A 80 -8.79 -2.71 4.19
C ARG A 80 -10.24 -2.26 4.12
N VAL A 81 -10.68 -1.51 5.12
CA VAL A 81 -11.92 -0.71 5.05
C VAL A 81 -11.55 0.75 4.83
N ILE A 82 -12.21 1.46 3.90
CA ILE A 82 -11.85 2.84 3.53
C ILE A 82 -13.06 3.76 3.67
N ALA A 83 -12.93 4.78 4.52
CA ALA A 83 -13.84 5.90 4.60
C ALA A 83 -13.61 6.84 3.39
N ARG A 84 -14.67 7.11 2.64
CA ARG A 84 -14.68 7.95 1.44
C ARG A 84 -15.66 9.11 1.59
N PRO A 85 -15.38 10.07 2.47
CA PRO A 85 -16.22 11.24 2.61
C PRO A 85 -16.26 12.06 1.31
N PHE A 86 -17.42 12.64 1.03
CA PHE A 86 -17.62 13.55 -0.10
C PHE A 86 -18.52 14.72 0.28
N VAL A 87 -18.51 15.77 -0.53
CA VAL A 87 -19.31 16.99 -0.41
C VAL A 87 -19.89 17.38 -1.77
N GLY A 88 -20.74 18.40 -1.79
CA GLY A 88 -21.30 18.98 -3.02
C GLY A 88 -22.78 18.66 -3.19
N SER A 89 -23.27 18.79 -4.41
CA SER A 89 -24.67 18.56 -4.75
C SER A 89 -24.80 17.63 -5.96
N ALA A 90 -26.02 17.19 -6.26
CA ALA A 90 -26.29 16.35 -7.42
C ALA A 90 -25.71 16.97 -8.71
N GLY A 91 -24.90 16.20 -9.45
CA GLY A 91 -24.16 16.65 -10.63
C GLY A 91 -22.81 17.34 -10.36
N ALA A 92 -22.43 17.52 -9.09
CA ALA A 92 -21.20 18.20 -8.68
C ALA A 92 -20.65 17.66 -7.36
N PHE A 93 -20.56 16.33 -7.20
CA PHE A 93 -19.98 15.71 -6.01
C PHE A 93 -18.46 15.63 -6.07
N GLU A 94 -17.81 15.93 -4.94
CA GLU A 94 -16.35 15.88 -4.82
C GLU A 94 -15.94 15.11 -3.56
N ARG A 95 -14.97 14.19 -3.71
CA ARG A 95 -14.38 13.48 -2.56
C ARG A 95 -13.49 14.44 -1.77
N THR A 96 -13.60 14.41 -0.45
CA THR A 96 -12.77 15.26 0.41
C THR A 96 -11.41 14.63 0.70
N ARG A 97 -10.53 15.41 1.32
CA ARG A 97 -9.23 14.94 1.82
C ARG A 97 -9.34 14.16 3.15
N ASN A 98 -10.53 14.08 3.75
CA ASN A 98 -10.78 13.39 5.03
C ASN A 98 -10.86 11.86 4.91
N ARG A 99 -10.33 11.30 3.82
CA ARG A 99 -10.18 9.86 3.62
C ARG A 99 -9.43 9.24 4.81
N ARG A 100 -9.96 8.13 5.32
CA ARG A 100 -9.28 7.30 6.33
C ARG A 100 -9.32 5.83 5.92
N ASP A 101 -8.21 5.15 6.13
CA ASP A 101 -8.05 3.74 5.81
C ASP A 101 -7.86 2.95 7.11
N PHE A 102 -8.56 1.82 7.24
CA PHE A 102 -8.50 0.88 8.34
C PHE A 102 -7.99 -0.47 7.80
N ALA A 103 -6.67 -0.63 7.83
CA ALA A 103 -5.97 -1.78 7.27
C ALA A 103 -5.76 -2.87 8.31
N ILE A 104 -5.79 -4.13 7.88
CA ILE A 104 -5.48 -5.26 8.75
C ILE A 104 -3.99 -5.18 9.16
N PRO A 105 -3.65 -5.26 10.46
CA PRO A 105 -2.25 -5.30 10.88
C PRO A 105 -1.59 -6.61 10.40
N PRO A 106 -0.27 -6.63 10.19
CA PRO A 106 0.47 -7.87 10.00
C PRO A 106 0.19 -8.85 11.15
N PRO A 107 -0.01 -10.16 10.86
CA PRO A 107 -0.38 -11.14 11.88
C PRO A 107 0.74 -11.44 12.89
N GLU A 108 1.98 -11.13 12.54
CA GLU A 108 3.17 -11.34 13.37
C GLU A 108 4.17 -10.18 13.16
N PRO A 109 5.11 -9.95 14.10
CA PRO A 109 6.16 -8.95 13.94
C PRO A 109 6.99 -9.15 12.67
N THR A 110 7.14 -8.07 11.92
CA THR A 110 7.79 -8.01 10.61
C THR A 110 9.25 -7.54 10.70
N LEU A 111 9.97 -7.47 9.56
CA LEU A 111 11.30 -6.87 9.53
C LEU A 111 11.32 -5.44 10.11
N CYS A 112 10.29 -4.63 9.83
CA CYS A 112 10.16 -3.28 10.38
C CYS A 112 10.13 -3.33 11.91
N ASP A 113 9.36 -4.24 12.49
CA ASP A 113 9.30 -4.44 13.94
C ASP A 113 10.64 -4.90 14.52
N TRP A 114 11.34 -5.81 13.84
CA TRP A 114 12.62 -6.34 14.32
C TRP A 114 13.69 -5.24 14.38
N VAL A 115 13.79 -4.42 13.33
CA VAL A 115 14.74 -3.29 13.26
C VAL A 115 14.38 -2.23 14.30
N ALA A 116 13.11 -1.81 14.36
CA ALA A 116 12.65 -0.83 15.34
C ALA A 116 12.91 -1.28 16.78
N LYS A 117 12.64 -2.55 17.10
CA LYS A 117 12.88 -3.10 18.44
C LYS A 117 14.36 -3.19 18.80
N ALA A 118 15.24 -3.35 17.81
CA ALA A 118 16.69 -3.33 18.01
C ALA A 118 17.26 -1.91 18.16
N GLY A 119 16.42 -0.87 18.07
CA GLY A 119 16.83 0.54 18.16
C GLY A 119 17.21 1.16 16.81
N GLY A 120 17.09 0.42 15.70
CA GLY A 120 17.30 0.94 14.35
C GLY A 120 16.09 1.74 13.86
N ARG A 121 16.34 2.81 13.09
CA ARG A 121 15.27 3.60 12.50
C ARG A 121 14.72 2.92 11.24
N VAL A 122 13.41 3.05 11.03
CA VAL A 122 12.72 2.51 9.85
C VAL A 122 12.06 3.63 9.08
N HIS A 123 12.61 3.91 7.90
CA HIS A 123 12.11 4.88 6.93
C HIS A 123 11.28 4.19 5.86
N ALA A 124 9.99 4.47 5.83
CA ALA A 124 9.11 4.01 4.76
C ALA A 124 9.05 5.02 3.61
N ILE A 125 9.00 4.53 2.38
CA ILE A 125 8.78 5.35 1.18
C ILE A 125 7.59 4.75 0.41
N GLY A 126 6.65 5.60 0.02
CA GLY A 126 5.48 5.21 -0.75
C GLY A 126 4.42 4.50 0.11
N LYS A 127 3.95 3.34 -0.36
CA LYS A 127 2.84 2.61 0.27
C LYS A 127 3.23 1.76 1.47
N ILE A 128 4.51 1.65 1.80
CA ILE A 128 4.98 0.79 2.92
C ILE A 128 4.27 1.12 4.24
N GLY A 129 4.12 2.40 4.59
CA GLY A 129 3.36 2.81 5.78
C GLY A 129 1.89 2.37 5.76
N ASP A 130 1.26 2.37 4.58
CA ASP A 130 -0.13 1.91 4.42
C ASP A 130 -0.22 0.38 4.49
N ILE A 131 0.73 -0.34 3.89
CA ILE A 131 0.76 -1.81 3.81
C ILE A 131 0.95 -2.43 5.19
N PHE A 132 1.85 -1.85 5.99
CA PHE A 132 2.16 -2.34 7.33
C PHE A 132 1.37 -1.62 8.44
N THR A 133 0.40 -0.77 8.11
CA THR A 133 -0.40 0.00 9.09
C THR A 133 0.49 0.78 10.06
N MET A 134 1.59 1.34 9.55
CA MET A 134 2.67 2.01 10.30
C MET A 134 3.35 1.14 11.38
N GLN A 135 3.07 -0.16 11.45
CA GLN A 135 3.66 -1.06 12.42
C GLN A 135 5.17 -1.19 12.19
N GLY A 136 5.96 -0.85 13.22
CA GLY A 136 7.42 -0.84 13.17
C GLY A 136 8.03 0.27 12.30
N ILE A 137 7.26 1.27 11.87
CA ILE A 137 7.71 2.34 10.97
C ILE A 137 7.75 3.68 11.73
N HIS A 138 8.86 4.41 11.60
CA HIS A 138 9.06 5.68 12.31
C HIS A 138 8.57 6.89 11.50
N ASP A 139 8.85 6.89 10.19
CA ASP A 139 8.40 7.94 9.28
C ASP A 139 8.09 7.37 7.90
N VAL A 140 7.25 8.08 7.16
CA VAL A 140 6.82 7.69 5.81
C VAL A 140 6.84 8.89 4.87
N ALA A 141 7.62 8.78 3.79
CA ALA A 141 7.56 9.70 2.67
C ALA A 141 6.47 9.27 1.68
N ARG A 142 5.69 10.23 1.16
CA ARG A 142 4.58 9.99 0.22
C ARG A 142 4.72 10.92 -0.97
N GLY A 143 4.30 10.45 -2.15
CA GLY A 143 4.36 11.19 -3.41
C GLY A 143 4.11 10.28 -4.61
N THR A 144 4.24 10.85 -5.79
CA THR A 144 4.42 10.15 -7.07
C THR A 144 5.73 9.37 -7.08
N ASP A 145 5.86 8.36 -7.94
CA ASP A 145 7.08 7.55 -8.00
C ASP A 145 8.33 8.41 -8.25
N ALA A 146 8.19 9.52 -9.00
CA ALA A 146 9.26 10.51 -9.18
C ALA A 146 9.69 11.18 -7.87
N GLU A 147 8.75 11.62 -7.04
CA GLU A 147 9.04 12.19 -5.71
C GLU A 147 9.61 11.11 -4.75
N LEU A 148 9.10 9.88 -4.82
CA LEU A 148 9.59 8.76 -4.03
C LEU A 148 11.05 8.42 -4.36
N MET A 149 11.45 8.54 -5.63
CA MET A 149 12.85 8.38 -6.04
C MET A 149 13.75 9.44 -5.41
N GLU A 150 13.33 10.70 -5.35
CA GLU A 150 14.10 11.75 -4.67
C GLU A 150 14.27 11.46 -3.18
N HIS A 151 13.23 10.93 -2.52
CA HIS A 151 13.34 10.48 -1.14
C HIS A 151 14.31 9.31 -0.97
N LEU A 152 14.32 8.35 -1.90
CA LEU A 152 15.24 7.22 -1.89
C LEU A 152 16.69 7.68 -2.10
N VAL A 153 16.94 8.56 -3.07
CA VAL A 153 18.26 9.16 -3.32
C VAL A 153 18.76 9.91 -2.09
N ARG A 154 17.88 10.68 -1.44
CA ARG A 154 18.22 11.40 -0.21
C ARG A 154 18.59 10.43 0.92
N LEU A 155 17.72 9.46 1.22
CA LEU A 155 17.94 8.50 2.30
C LEU A 155 19.16 7.60 2.06
N ALA A 156 19.47 7.26 0.81
CA ALA A 156 20.68 6.51 0.47
C ALA A 156 21.99 7.21 0.89
N GLY A 157 22.00 8.53 1.11
CA GLY A 157 23.17 9.27 1.58
C GLY A 157 23.04 9.93 2.95
N GLU A 158 21.84 9.92 3.56
CA GLU A 158 21.55 10.64 4.81
C GLU A 158 21.01 9.75 5.93
N ALA A 159 20.51 8.54 5.61
CA ALA A 159 19.98 7.64 6.63
C ALA A 159 21.10 7.18 7.57
N GLU A 160 20.78 7.06 8.86
CA GLU A 160 21.77 6.68 9.86
C GLU A 160 22.19 5.21 9.78
N ASP A 161 23.40 4.91 10.30
CA ASP A 161 23.91 3.55 10.43
C ASP A 161 22.91 2.65 11.19
N GLY A 162 22.69 1.44 10.68
CA GLY A 162 21.76 0.49 11.27
C GLY A 162 20.27 0.77 11.01
N SER A 163 19.95 1.75 10.15
CA SER A 163 18.59 2.00 9.70
C SER A 163 18.12 1.03 8.60
N LEU A 164 16.80 0.94 8.43
CA LEU A 164 16.12 0.30 7.31
C LEU A 164 15.36 1.34 6.50
N THR A 165 15.72 1.51 5.24
CA THR A 165 14.88 2.21 4.26
C THR A 165 14.10 1.17 3.45
N PHE A 166 12.77 1.22 3.51
CA PHE A 166 11.89 0.31 2.77
C PHE A 166 10.98 1.12 1.84
N ALA A 167 11.16 0.96 0.53
CA ALA A 167 10.47 1.70 -0.50
C ALA A 167 9.53 0.83 -1.34
N ASN A 168 8.37 1.38 -1.69
CA ASN A 168 7.46 0.82 -2.68
C ASN A 168 7.13 1.88 -3.75
N PHE A 169 7.37 1.55 -5.01
CA PHE A 169 7.04 2.33 -6.20
C PHE A 169 5.80 1.70 -6.85
N VAL A 170 4.66 2.37 -6.74
CA VAL A 170 3.34 1.76 -6.95
C VAL A 170 2.77 2.04 -8.35
N GLU A 171 3.37 2.95 -9.12
CA GLU A 171 2.79 3.35 -10.41
C GLU A 171 2.92 2.25 -11.46
N PHE A 172 3.94 1.38 -11.35
CA PHE A 172 4.04 0.13 -12.11
C PHE A 172 2.74 -0.68 -12.08
N ASP A 173 2.14 -0.80 -10.90
CA ASP A 173 0.92 -1.55 -10.68
C ASP A 173 -0.34 -0.72 -10.97
N SER A 174 -0.45 0.43 -10.30
CA SER A 174 -1.69 1.24 -10.25
C SER A 174 -1.96 2.08 -11.49
N VAL A 175 -0.91 2.47 -12.23
CA VAL A 175 -1.02 3.30 -13.43
C VAL A 175 -0.90 2.45 -14.69
N TYR A 176 0.01 1.46 -14.71
CA TYR A 176 0.34 0.73 -15.94
C TYR A 176 -0.18 -0.71 -15.97
N GLY A 177 0.10 -1.51 -14.93
CA GLY A 177 -0.23 -2.94 -14.86
C GLY A 177 -1.74 -3.22 -14.96
N HIS A 178 -2.53 -2.72 -14.01
CA HIS A 178 -3.98 -2.91 -14.00
C HIS A 178 -4.70 -2.33 -15.22
N ARG A 179 -4.10 -1.33 -15.88
CA ARG A 179 -4.63 -0.70 -17.10
C ARG A 179 -4.17 -1.37 -18.39
N ARG A 180 -3.30 -2.39 -18.30
CA ARG A 180 -2.73 -3.10 -19.45
C ARG A 180 -2.02 -2.16 -20.44
N ASP A 181 -1.34 -1.14 -19.90
CA ASP A 181 -0.58 -0.17 -20.68
C ASP A 181 0.87 -0.63 -20.85
N VAL A 182 1.10 -1.45 -21.88
CA VAL A 182 2.43 -2.01 -22.18
C VAL A 182 3.48 -0.90 -22.43
N PRO A 183 3.23 0.11 -23.29
CA PRO A 183 4.20 1.18 -23.51
C PRO A 183 4.48 2.03 -22.26
N GLY A 184 3.45 2.28 -21.44
CA GLY A 184 3.61 3.01 -20.17
C GLY A 184 4.46 2.24 -19.17
N TYR A 185 4.20 0.94 -19.01
CA TYR A 185 5.00 0.07 -18.14
C TYR A 185 6.47 0.04 -18.57
N ALA A 186 6.73 -0.14 -19.87
CA ALA A 186 8.09 -0.16 -20.40
C ALA A 186 8.85 1.16 -20.12
N ARG A 187 8.22 2.31 -20.39
CA ARG A 187 8.82 3.63 -20.09
C ARG A 187 9.07 3.84 -18.60
N ALA A 188 8.18 3.35 -17.73
CA ALA A 188 8.37 3.45 -16.29
C ALA A 188 9.59 2.64 -15.83
N LEU A 189 9.81 1.45 -16.41
CA LEU A 189 10.99 0.62 -16.12
C LEU A 189 12.28 1.30 -16.61
N GLU A 190 12.29 1.81 -17.83
CA GLU A 190 13.44 2.57 -18.39
C GLU A 190 13.77 3.80 -17.55
N TRP A 191 12.74 4.54 -17.12
CA TRP A 191 12.91 5.68 -16.22
C TRP A 191 13.53 5.26 -14.89
N PHE A 192 12.99 4.22 -14.24
CA PHE A 192 13.48 3.75 -12.94
C PHE A 192 14.95 3.30 -13.02
N ASP A 193 15.31 2.53 -14.05
CA ASP A 193 16.70 2.12 -14.33
C ASP A 193 17.63 3.33 -14.47
N ALA A 194 17.21 4.35 -15.22
CA ALA A 194 18.00 5.57 -15.40
C ALA A 194 18.20 6.38 -14.09
N GLN A 195 17.38 6.18 -13.06
CA GLN A 195 17.56 6.81 -11.75
C GLN A 195 18.51 6.04 -10.83
N LEU A 196 18.69 4.73 -11.02
CA LEU A 196 19.46 3.88 -10.12
C LEU A 196 20.90 4.36 -9.87
N PRO A 197 21.66 4.87 -10.84
CA PRO A 197 23.00 5.40 -10.58
C PRO A 197 23.02 6.44 -9.45
N ARG A 198 22.01 7.33 -9.38
CA ARG A 198 21.91 8.38 -8.36
C ARG A 198 21.78 7.82 -6.93
N VAL A 199 21.10 6.68 -6.80
CA VAL A 199 20.95 5.96 -5.52
C VAL A 199 22.25 5.22 -5.20
N LEU A 200 22.76 4.46 -6.17
CA LEU A 200 23.92 3.58 -5.98
C LEU A 200 25.24 4.32 -5.73
N GLU A 201 25.37 5.56 -6.21
CA GLU A 201 26.54 6.42 -5.96
C GLU A 201 26.56 7.01 -4.54
N ARG A 202 25.41 7.05 -3.86
CA ARG A 202 25.29 7.59 -2.49
C ARG A 202 25.49 6.56 -1.40
N LEU A 203 25.34 5.27 -1.73
CA LEU A 203 25.52 4.17 -0.78
C LEU A 203 26.93 4.14 -0.22
N GLY A 204 27.02 4.00 1.11
CA GLY A 204 28.24 3.75 1.84
C GLY A 204 28.82 2.36 1.57
N LYS A 205 30.07 2.15 1.99
CA LYS A 205 30.80 0.87 1.79
C LYS A 205 30.12 -0.32 2.51
N GLY A 206 29.41 -0.04 3.60
CA GLY A 206 28.72 -1.04 4.41
C GLY A 206 27.28 -1.32 3.96
N ASP A 207 26.73 -0.52 3.05
CA ASP A 207 25.30 -0.54 2.76
C ASP A 207 24.91 -1.72 1.87
N LEU A 208 23.72 -2.24 2.12
CA LEU A 208 23.04 -3.23 1.31
C LEU A 208 21.78 -2.62 0.69
N ILE A 209 21.66 -2.72 -0.63
CA ILE A 209 20.42 -2.45 -1.35
C ILE A 209 19.94 -3.73 -2.04
N LEU A 210 18.66 -4.05 -1.88
CA LEU A 210 17.97 -5.14 -2.55
C LEU A 210 16.77 -4.59 -3.32
N PHE A 211 16.61 -5.04 -4.56
CA PHE A 211 15.46 -4.78 -5.43
C PHE A 211 14.66 -6.07 -5.60
N ALA A 212 13.35 -5.97 -5.46
CA ALA A 212 12.41 -7.05 -5.68
C ALA A 212 11.04 -6.52 -6.12
N ALA A 213 10.13 -7.44 -6.44
CA ALA A 213 8.70 -7.18 -6.54
C ALA A 213 7.95 -8.09 -5.55
N ASP A 214 6.67 -7.83 -5.36
CA ASP A 214 5.77 -8.58 -4.48
C ASP A 214 4.86 -9.55 -5.26
N HIS A 215 4.56 -9.25 -6.52
CA HIS A 215 3.85 -10.13 -7.46
C HIS A 215 4.11 -9.71 -8.92
N GLY A 216 3.45 -10.38 -9.87
CA GLY A 216 3.37 -9.96 -11.26
C GLY A 216 2.14 -9.08 -11.50
N ASN A 217 2.20 -8.25 -12.55
CA ASN A 217 1.03 -7.58 -13.11
C ASN A 217 1.26 -7.36 -14.62
N ASP A 218 1.24 -8.46 -15.38
CA ASP A 218 1.55 -8.50 -16.81
C ASP A 218 0.60 -7.58 -17.62
N PRO A 219 1.10 -6.49 -18.25
CA PRO A 219 0.26 -5.57 -19.00
C PRO A 219 -0.28 -6.15 -20.31
N THR A 220 0.13 -7.35 -20.71
CA THR A 220 -0.41 -8.08 -21.87
C THR A 220 -1.47 -9.13 -21.47
N TRP A 221 -1.65 -9.38 -20.17
CA TRP A 221 -2.56 -10.41 -19.69
C TRP A 221 -4.02 -10.00 -19.83
N ARG A 222 -4.89 -11.00 -20.04
CA ARG A 222 -6.34 -10.79 -20.08
C ARG A 222 -6.90 -10.38 -18.72
N GLY A 223 -8.00 -9.63 -18.71
CA GLY A 223 -8.59 -9.09 -17.48
C GLY A 223 -7.71 -7.97 -16.89
N THR A 224 -7.94 -7.63 -15.63
CA THR A 224 -7.29 -6.44 -15.00
C THR A 224 -6.61 -6.76 -13.68
N ASP A 225 -6.54 -8.02 -13.26
CA ASP A 225 -6.00 -8.42 -11.96
C ASP A 225 -4.51 -8.81 -12.03
N HIS A 226 -3.87 -8.98 -10.87
CA HIS A 226 -2.48 -9.42 -10.74
C HIS A 226 -2.22 -10.81 -11.34
N THR A 227 -0.96 -11.08 -11.67
CA THR A 227 -0.49 -12.35 -12.21
C THR A 227 0.43 -13.05 -11.20
N ARG A 228 0.27 -14.37 -11.06
CA ARG A 228 1.09 -15.18 -10.15
C ARG A 228 2.43 -15.51 -10.79
N GLU A 229 3.42 -14.66 -10.56
CA GLU A 229 4.75 -14.74 -11.17
C GLU A 229 5.85 -14.92 -10.13
N ARG A 230 7.03 -15.35 -10.60
CA ARG A 230 8.27 -15.18 -9.83
C ARG A 230 8.72 -13.73 -9.96
N VAL A 231 9.30 -13.19 -8.90
CA VAL A 231 9.81 -11.82 -8.88
C VAL A 231 11.34 -11.84 -8.95
N PRO A 232 11.98 -10.80 -9.53
CA PRO A 232 13.43 -10.68 -9.48
C PRO A 232 13.88 -10.42 -8.04
N VAL A 233 15.08 -10.90 -7.70
CA VAL A 233 15.80 -10.48 -6.49
C VAL A 233 17.23 -10.17 -6.91
N MET A 234 17.63 -8.91 -6.79
CA MET A 234 18.96 -8.43 -7.15
C MET A 234 19.40 -7.33 -6.19
N GLY A 235 20.70 -7.10 -6.07
CA GLY A 235 21.19 -6.11 -5.12
C GLY A 235 22.69 -5.88 -5.17
N ARG A 236 23.15 -4.97 -4.32
CA ARG A 236 24.55 -4.57 -4.17
C ARG A 236 24.88 -4.40 -2.69
N GLY A 237 26.08 -4.79 -2.28
CA GLY A 237 26.58 -4.63 -0.90
C GLY A 237 27.51 -5.76 -0.45
N THR A 238 27.30 -6.99 -0.96
CA THR A 238 28.04 -8.20 -0.53
C THR A 238 28.92 -8.82 -1.62
N GLY A 239 29.22 -8.07 -2.68
CA GLY A 239 29.94 -8.55 -3.86
C GLY A 239 29.10 -9.39 -4.83
N PRO A 240 29.52 -9.56 -6.10
CA PRO A 240 28.74 -10.29 -7.10
C PRO A 240 28.65 -11.78 -6.79
N ARG A 241 27.42 -12.31 -6.68
CA ARG A 241 27.16 -13.74 -6.51
C ARG A 241 25.75 -14.10 -6.98
N ALA A 242 25.56 -15.37 -7.33
CA ALA A 242 24.23 -15.91 -7.55
C ALA A 242 23.52 -16.16 -6.20
N ILE A 243 22.29 -15.67 -6.09
CA ILE A 243 21.40 -15.92 -4.93
C ILE A 243 20.61 -17.22 -5.13
N GLY A 244 20.32 -17.58 -6.38
CA GLY A 244 19.43 -18.70 -6.69
C GLY A 244 17.96 -18.37 -6.40
N HIS A 245 17.13 -19.39 -6.23
CA HIS A 245 15.75 -19.20 -5.84
C HIS A 245 15.64 -19.06 -4.32
N VAL A 246 15.01 -17.97 -3.89
CA VAL A 246 14.74 -17.63 -2.49
C VAL A 246 13.26 -17.29 -2.32
N GLY A 247 12.73 -17.50 -1.13
CA GLY A 247 11.39 -17.07 -0.74
C GLY A 247 11.34 -15.59 -0.37
N PHE A 248 10.15 -14.98 -0.36
CA PHE A 248 10.00 -13.57 0.05
C PHE A 248 10.45 -13.33 1.48
N ALA A 249 10.17 -14.28 2.38
CA ALA A 249 10.63 -14.21 3.77
C ALA A 249 12.16 -14.26 3.90
N ASP A 250 12.86 -14.81 2.91
CA ASP A 250 14.32 -14.89 2.92
C ASP A 250 14.96 -13.51 2.77
N LEU A 251 14.32 -12.57 2.04
CA LEU A 251 14.79 -11.18 1.97
C LEU A 251 14.77 -10.54 3.36
N ALA A 252 13.67 -10.69 4.09
CA ALA A 252 13.53 -10.13 5.43
C ALA A 252 14.59 -10.68 6.39
N VAL A 253 14.83 -12.00 6.38
CA VAL A 253 15.84 -12.63 7.23
C VAL A 253 17.27 -12.22 6.82
N SER A 254 17.51 -12.07 5.53
CA SER A 254 18.81 -11.63 5.00
C SER A 254 19.14 -10.18 5.35
N VAL A 255 18.19 -9.26 5.19
CA VAL A 255 18.35 -7.86 5.62
C VAL A 255 18.55 -7.79 7.14
N ALA A 256 17.79 -8.57 7.91
CA ALA A 256 17.97 -8.64 9.35
C ALA A 256 19.37 -9.11 9.75
N ALA A 257 19.89 -10.15 9.07
CA ALA A 257 21.24 -10.65 9.30
C ALA A 257 22.32 -9.60 8.97
N HIS A 258 22.15 -8.85 7.88
CA HIS A 258 23.05 -7.76 7.51
C HIS A 258 23.08 -6.63 8.55
N LEU A 259 21.91 -6.26 9.09
CA LEU A 259 21.78 -5.25 10.15
C LEU A 259 22.17 -5.77 11.54
N GLY A 260 22.50 -7.05 11.69
CA GLY A 260 22.81 -7.66 12.98
C GLY A 260 21.60 -7.76 13.92
N VAL A 261 20.36 -7.74 13.39
CA VAL A 261 19.14 -7.80 14.19
C VAL A 261 18.56 -9.22 14.24
N PRO A 262 18.03 -9.70 15.39
CA PRO A 262 17.47 -11.04 15.47
C PRO A 262 16.21 -11.21 14.61
N ALA A 263 16.27 -12.11 13.63
CA ALA A 263 15.11 -12.50 12.83
C ALA A 263 14.24 -13.53 13.56
N ARG A 264 12.91 -13.46 13.36
CA ARG A 264 11.93 -14.40 13.95
C ARG A 264 10.99 -15.06 12.93
N GLY A 265 11.16 -14.75 11.65
CA GLY A 265 10.31 -15.25 10.57
C GLY A 265 10.77 -16.59 9.98
N PRO A 266 9.99 -17.17 9.05
CA PRO A 266 10.23 -18.50 8.47
C PRO A 266 11.33 -18.54 7.39
N GLY A 267 11.90 -17.38 7.04
CA GLY A 267 12.89 -17.26 5.96
C GLY A 267 14.27 -17.81 6.33
N ARG A 268 15.14 -17.87 5.33
CA ARG A 268 16.54 -18.28 5.45
C ARG A 268 17.45 -17.15 4.99
N ASN A 269 18.55 -16.93 5.70
CA ASN A 269 19.57 -15.99 5.26
C ASN A 269 20.28 -16.54 4.01
N PHE A 270 20.38 -15.73 2.96
CA PHE A 270 21.14 -16.06 1.75
C PHE A 270 22.39 -15.20 1.55
N LEU A 271 22.64 -14.19 2.40
CA LEU A 271 23.85 -13.36 2.36
C LEU A 271 25.08 -14.10 2.85
#